data_AF-H1XQI7-F1
#
_entry.id   AF-H1XQI7-F1
#
_cell.length_a   1.000
_cell.length_b   1.000
_cell.length_c   1.000
_cell.angle_alpha   90.00
_cell.angle_beta   90.00
_cell.angle_gamma   90.00
#
_symmetry.space_group_name_H-M   'P 1'
#
loop_
_entity.id
_entity.type
_entity.pdbx_description
1 polymer ?
#
loop_
_entity_poly.entity_id
_entity_poly.type
_entity_poly.pdbx_seq_one_letter_code
_entity_poly.pdbx_strand_id
1 'polypeptide(L)' 'MICPRCGQDKERVVRVYRNMVYRDGVWRRANMDTREIICSECGARYFTETRLTHKIEFDNRLFKKVIVEI' A
#
# COMPACT_ATOMS: atom_id res chain seq x y z
N MET A 1 -5.70 0.40 -11.20
CA MET A 1 -4.59 0.00 -12.08
C MET A 1 -5.17 -0.95 -13.12
N ILE A 2 -4.73 -0.86 -14.38
CA ILE A 2 -5.27 -1.70 -15.46
C ILE A 2 -4.36 -2.92 -15.61
N CYS A 3 -4.94 -4.12 -15.56
CA CYS A 3 -4.21 -5.37 -15.73
C CYS A 3 -3.55 -5.41 -17.12
N PRO A 4 -2.21 -5.54 -17.21
CA PRO A 4 -1.50 -5.50 -18.49
C PRO A 4 -1.79 -6.72 -19.37
N ARG A 5 -2.34 -7.81 -18.80
CA ARG A 5 -2.66 -9.03 -19.54
C ARG A 5 -4.04 -9.01 -20.19
N CYS A 6 -5.06 -8.50 -19.50
CA CYS A 6 -6.45 -8.57 -19.97
C CYS A 6 -7.17 -7.21 -20.04
N GLY A 7 -6.50 -6.11 -19.69
CA GLY A 7 -7.04 -4.76 -19.79
C GLY A 7 -8.12 -4.39 -18.77
N GLN A 8 -8.39 -5.24 -17.78
CA GLN A 8 -9.43 -5.02 -16.77
C GLN A 8 -8.87 -4.26 -15.55
N ASP A 9 -9.69 -3.45 -14.89
CA ASP A 9 -9.30 -2.56 -13.78
C ASP A 9 -9.39 -3.19 -12.39
N LYS A 10 -9.97 -4.39 -12.28
CA LYS A 10 -10.23 -5.09 -11.01
C LYS A 10 -9.04 -5.88 -10.51
N GLU A 11 -8.09 -5.16 -9.92
CA GLU A 11 -6.96 -5.75 -9.22
C GLU A 11 -7.18 -5.80 -7.71
N ARG A 12 -6.88 -6.96 -7.11
CA ARG A 12 -6.96 -7.17 -5.66
C ARG A 12 -5.56 -7.26 -5.07
N VAL A 13 -5.31 -6.55 -3.97
CA VAL A 13 -4.07 -6.70 -3.20
C VAL A 13 -4.13 -8.00 -2.40
N VAL A 14 -3.15 -8.88 -2.61
CA VAL A 14 -3.02 -10.17 -1.93
C VAL A 14 -2.10 -10.06 -0.73
N ARG A 15 -0.97 -9.38 -0.90
CA ARG A 15 0.04 -9.21 0.16
C ARG A 15 0.70 -7.85 0.06
N VAL A 16 1.07 -7.30 1.21
CA VAL A 16 1.81 -6.03 1.33
C VAL A 16 3.14 -6.32 2.02
N TYR A 17 4.23 -6.00 1.34
CA TYR A 17 5.59 -6.02 1.86
C TYR A 17 5.95 -4.59 2.28
N ARG A 18 5.99 -4.37 3.59
CA ARG A 18 6.30 -3.04 4.14
C ARG A 18 7.80 -2.83 4.09
N ASN A 19 8.24 -1.82 3.33
CA ASN A 19 9.65 -1.53 3.25
C ASN A 19 10.07 -0.74 4.49
N MET A 20 11.25 -1.08 5.02
CA MET A 20 11.84 -0.43 6.19
C MET A 20 13.14 0.24 5.75
N VAL A 21 13.41 1.43 6.27
CA VAL A 21 14.66 2.16 6.07
C VAL A 21 15.31 2.40 7.42
N TYR A 22 16.62 2.17 7.48
CA TYR A 22 17.40 2.50 8.66
C TYR A 22 17.85 3.97 8.57
N ARG A 23 17.39 4.81 9.49
CA ARG A 23 17.74 6.24 9.58
C ARG A 23 17.88 6.65 11.04
N ASP A 24 18.88 7.47 11.34
CA ASP A 24 19.15 8.00 12.68
C ASP A 24 19.24 6.92 13.77
N GLY A 25 19.81 5.75 13.43
CA GLY A 25 19.94 4.63 14.37
C GLY A 25 18.65 3.83 14.62
N VAL A 26 17.57 4.10 13.87
CA VAL A 26 16.26 3.47 14.08
C VAL A 26 15.70 2.94 12.76
N TRP A 27 15.07 1.77 12.79
CA TRP A 27 14.29 1.25 11.67
C TRP A 27 12.94 1.98 11.59
N ARG A 28 12.74 2.73 10.52
CA ARG A 28 11.48 3.44 10.22
C ARG A 28 10.80 2.83 9.01
N ARG A 29 9.48 2.94 8.93
CA ARG A 29 8.76 2.57 7.69
C ARG A 29 9.17 3.52 6.57
N ALA A 30 9.43 2.95 5.41
CA ALA A 30 9.65 3.73 4.19
C ALA A 30 8.30 4.29 3.69
N ASN A 31 8.37 5.34 2.87
CA ASN A 31 7.19 5.91 2.23
C ASN A 31 6.75 5.11 0.99
N MET A 32 7.29 3.91 0.78
CA MET A 32 6.98 3.03 -0.35
C MET A 32 6.79 1.61 0.15
N ASP A 33 5.71 0.97 -0.29
CA ASP A 33 5.44 -0.45 -0.02
C ASP A 33 5.37 -1.20 -1.34
N THR A 34 5.93 -2.40 -1.36
CA THR A 34 5.76 -3.33 -2.48
C THR A 34 4.52 -4.19 -2.21
N ARG A 35 3.63 -4.30 -3.19
CA ARG A 35 2.38 -5.05 -3.09
C ARG A 35 2.35 -6.15 -4.13
N GLU A 36 1.93 -7.33 -3.70
CA GLU A 36 1.52 -8.39 -4.61
C GLU A 36 0.04 -8.20 -4.92
N ILE A 37 -0.27 -8.04 -6.20
CA ILE A 37 -1.62 -7.87 -6.72
C ILE A 37 -1.99 -9.04 -7.61
N ILE A 38 -3.28 -9.39 -7.61
CA ILE A 38 -3.86 -10.39 -8.51
C ILE A 38 -4.99 -9.75 -9.31
N CYS A 39 -5.00 -9.99 -10.62
CA CYS A 39 -6.13 -9.64 -11.46
C CYS A 39 -7.30 -10.59 -11.14
N SER A 40 -8.44 -10.04 -10.76
CA SER A 40 -9.61 -10.85 -10.37
C SER A 40 -10.25 -11.58 -11.55
N GLU A 41 -9.99 -11.11 -12.78
CA GLU A 41 -10.60 -11.64 -14.00
C GLU A 41 -9.72 -12.74 -14.64
N CYS A 42 -8.42 -12.48 -14.83
CA CYS A 42 -7.51 -13.44 -15.50
C CYS A 42 -6.56 -14.18 -14.55
N GLY A 43 -6.60 -13.90 -13.24
CA GLY A 43 -5.77 -14.57 -12.22
C GLY A 43 -4.27 -14.25 -12.28
N ALA A 44 -3.83 -13.36 -13.18
CA ALA A 44 -2.44 -12.98 -13.30
C ALA A 44 -1.95 -12.24 -12.05
N ARG A 45 -0.71 -12.50 -11.63
CA ARG A 45 -0.10 -11.95 -10.42
C ARG A 45 1.05 -11.02 -10.78
N TYR A 46 1.15 -9.91 -10.07
CA TYR A 46 2.16 -8.88 -10.31
C TYR A 46 2.67 -8.32 -9.00
N PHE A 47 3.87 -7.74 -9.05
CA PHE A 47 4.40 -6.89 -7.98
C PHE A 47 4.32 -5.43 -8.43
N THR A 48 3.86 -4.57 -7.54
CA THR A 48 3.75 -3.13 -7.78
C THR A 48 4.28 -2.36 -6.58
N GLU A 49 4.94 -1.23 -6.83
CA GLU A 49 5.40 -0.33 -5.79
C GLU A 49 4.39 0.79 -5.59
N THR A 50 4.02 1.05 -4.34
CA THR A 50 3.03 2.05 -3.99
C THR A 50 3.62 3.05 -3.01
N ARG A 51 3.53 4.34 -3.33
CA ARG A 51 3.94 5.41 -2.42
C ARG A 51 2.81 5.73 -1.44
N LEU A 52 3.13 5.77 -0.16
CA LEU A 52 2.24 6.28 0.88
C LEU A 52 2.27 7.82 0.82
N THR A 53 1.12 8.43 0.52
CA THR A 53 0.98 9.90 0.43
C THR A 53 0.33 10.50 1.67
N HIS A 54 -0.59 9.79 2.31
CA HIS A 54 -1.28 10.21 3.54
C HIS A 54 -1.53 9.00 4.45
N LYS A 55 -1.57 9.23 5.76
CA LYS A 55 -2.04 8.24 6.74
C LYS A 55 -3.27 8.77 7.48
N ILE A 56 -4.21 7.87 7.78
CA ILE A 56 -5.38 8.17 8.60
C ILE A 56 -5.17 7.48 9.93
N GLU A 57 -5.21 8.24 11.02
CA GLU A 57 -5.16 7.70 12.38
C GLU A 57 -6.52 7.89 13.05
N PHE A 58 -6.94 6.84 13.77
CA PHE A 58 -8.14 6.89 14.61
C PHE A 58 -7.70 7.09 16.05
N ASP A 59 -8.08 8.22 16.64
CA ASP A 59 -7.95 8.42 18.08
C ASP A 59 -9.16 7.80 18.77
N ASN A 60 -8.95 6.76 19.57
CA ASN A 60 -10.03 6.11 20.31
C ASN A 60 -10.58 6.96 21.47
N ARG A 61 -9.90 8.05 21.86
CA ARG A 61 -10.33 8.96 22.95
C ARG A 61 -11.29 10.04 22.49
N LEU A 62 -11.19 10.41 21.22
CA LEU A 62 -11.99 11.41 20.56
C LEU A 62 -12.44 10.72 19.28
N PHE A 63 -13.66 10.19 19.19
CA PHE A 63 -14.15 9.49 17.98
C PHE A 63 -14.18 10.41 16.74
N LYS A 64 -13.01 10.78 16.24
CA LYS A 64 -12.75 11.76 15.20
C LYS A 64 -11.57 11.23 14.39
N LYS A 65 -11.78 11.19 13.09
CA LYS A 65 -10.77 10.83 12.11
C LYS A 65 -9.74 11.96 12.04
N VAL A 66 -8.47 11.65 12.25
CA VAL A 66 -7.36 12.61 12.06
C VAL A 66 -6.62 12.24 10.77
N ILE A 67 -6.41 13.22 9.90
CA ILE A 67 -5.64 13.06 8.66
C ILE A 67 -4.23 13.59 8.93
N VAL A 68 -3.20 12.79 8.62
CA VAL A 68 -1.79 13.16 8.81
C VAL A 68 -1.04 13.03 7.49
N GLU A 69 -0.25 14.05 7.16
CA GLU A 69 0.65 14.07 6.01
C GLU A 69 1.99 13.40 6.38
N ILE A 70 2.60 12.67 5.44
CA ILE A 70 3.76 11.76 5.67
C ILE A 70 5.06 12.40 5.22
#